data_AF-A0A838S580-F1
#
_entry.id   AF-A0A838S580-F1
#
_cell.length_a   1.000
_cell.length_b   1.000
_cell.length_c   1.000
_cell.angle_alpha   90.00
_cell.angle_beta   90.00
_cell.angle_gamma   90.00
#
_symmetry.space_group_name_H-M   'P 1'
#
loop_
_entity.id
_entity.type
_entity.pdbx_description
1 polymer ?
#
loop_
_entity_poly.entity_id
_entity_poly.type
_entity_poly.pdbx_seq_one_letter_code
_entity_poly.pdbx_strand_id
1 'polypeptide(L)'
;MRLELTWGYGPNAAAGEKIRIIPVREGEGWPVDLPHHDFWIFDSHELYDQHYAPDGTWLGTEPVTDPVRIVAACHSRDAALHRSLPWQDYIANRPELARHVPKLEMTS
;
A
#
# COMPACT_ATOMS: atom_id res chain seq x y z
N MET A 1 -10.42 -4.18 -6.15
CA MET A 1 -9.78 -3.11 -5.35
C MET A 1 -10.69 -1.93 -4.95
N ARG A 2 -12.00 -1.89 -5.23
CA ARG A 2 -12.85 -0.74 -4.80
C ARG A 2 -13.20 -0.77 -3.31
N LEU A 3 -13.42 -1.96 -2.74
CA LEU A 3 -13.87 -2.14 -1.36
C LEU A 3 -12.79 -1.78 -0.33
N GLU A 4 -11.55 -2.23 -0.53
CA GLU A 4 -10.41 -1.92 0.37
C GLU A 4 -10.11 -0.43 0.41
N LEU A 5 -10.08 0.20 -0.78
CA LEU A 5 -9.84 1.64 -0.93
C LEU A 5 -10.88 2.50 -0.22
N THR A 6 -12.13 2.05 -0.09
CA THR A 6 -13.21 2.89 0.43
C THR A 6 -13.65 2.53 1.83
N TRP A 7 -13.62 1.25 2.21
CA TRP A 7 -14.11 0.77 3.51
C TRP A 7 -12.98 0.47 4.51
N GLY A 8 -11.85 -0.08 4.04
CA GLY A 8 -10.73 -0.42 4.91
C GLY A 8 -9.84 0.79 5.21
N TYR A 9 -9.48 1.54 4.17
CA TYR A 9 -8.49 2.61 4.32
C TYR A 9 -9.01 3.87 5.02
N GLY A 10 -10.31 4.15 4.94
CA GLY A 10 -10.89 5.31 5.63
C GLY A 10 -10.76 5.24 7.16
N PRO A 11 -11.29 4.20 7.81
CA PRO A 11 -11.16 4.02 9.26
C PRO A 11 -9.70 3.92 9.73
N ASN A 12 -8.86 3.20 8.98
CA ASN A 12 -7.44 3.06 9.30
C ASN A 12 -6.68 4.39 9.23
N ALA A 13 -6.92 5.19 8.17
CA ALA A 13 -6.34 6.51 8.05
C ALA A 13 -6.80 7.44 9.20
N ALA A 14 -8.08 7.37 9.59
CA ALA A 14 -8.59 8.11 10.74
C ALA A 14 -7.98 7.67 12.08
N ALA A 15 -7.60 6.40 12.20
CA ALA A 15 -6.85 5.86 13.33
C ALA A 15 -5.35 6.23 13.32
N GLY A 16 -4.86 6.94 12.30
CA GLY A 16 -3.50 7.45 12.20
C GLY A 16 -2.60 6.70 11.21
N GLU A 17 -3.11 5.68 10.50
CA GLU A 17 -2.34 4.98 9.48
C GLU A 17 -2.03 5.91 8.29
N LYS A 18 -0.78 5.94 7.84
CA LYS A 18 -0.35 6.73 6.67
C LYS A 18 -0.43 5.90 5.40
N ILE A 19 -1.64 5.79 4.85
CA ILE A 19 -1.90 5.03 3.63
C ILE A 19 -1.60 5.90 2.41
N ARG A 20 -0.88 5.35 1.43
CA ARG A 20 -0.50 6.05 0.19
C ARG A 20 -0.73 5.18 -1.03
N ILE A 21 -1.07 5.80 -2.14
CA ILE A 21 -1.42 5.13 -3.39
C ILE A 21 -0.58 5.67 -4.53
N ILE A 22 -0.03 4.78 -5.35
CA ILE A 22 0.61 5.12 -6.62
C ILE A 22 -0.46 5.07 -7.71
N PRO A 23 -0.88 6.20 -8.30
CA PRO A 23 -1.78 6.18 -9.45
C PRO A 23 -1.02 5.71 -10.68
N VAL A 24 -1.34 4.51 -11.17
CA VAL A 24 -0.85 4.00 -12.46
C VAL A 24 -1.92 4.30 -13.52
N ARG A 25 -1.56 4.98 -14.61
CA ARG A 25 -2.52 5.25 -15.69
C ARG A 25 -2.72 4.01 -16.56
N GLU A 26 -3.86 3.93 -17.22
CA GLU A 26 -4.09 2.89 -18.22
C GLU A 26 -3.04 2.98 -19.33
N GLY A 27 -2.38 1.86 -19.62
CA GLY A 27 -1.27 1.79 -20.58
C GLY A 27 0.11 2.13 -20.02
N GLU A 28 0.21 2.69 -18.80
CA GLU A 28 1.49 2.75 -18.09
C GLU A 28 1.79 1.37 -17.48
N GLY A 29 3.01 0.86 -17.71
CA GLY A 29 3.48 -0.38 -17.09
C GLY A 29 3.73 -0.22 -15.59
N TRP A 30 3.98 -1.34 -14.90
CA TRP A 30 4.38 -1.33 -13.50
C TRP A 30 5.67 -0.51 -13.30
N PRO A 31 5.80 0.30 -12.23
CA PRO A 31 7.01 1.06 -11.97
C PRO A 31 8.24 0.14 -11.86
N VAL A 32 9.27 0.41 -12.67
CA VAL A 32 10.46 -0.45 -12.81
C VAL A 32 11.29 -0.57 -11.54
N ASP A 33 11.14 0.37 -10.61
CA ASP A 33 11.82 0.45 -9.33
C ASP A 33 11.04 -0.20 -8.19
N LEU A 34 9.89 -0.83 -8.49
CA LEU A 34 9.07 -1.53 -7.50
C LEU A 34 9.01 -3.03 -7.79
N PRO A 35 9.09 -3.87 -6.73
CA PRO A 35 8.95 -5.31 -6.90
C PRO A 35 7.53 -5.68 -7.34
N HIS A 36 7.41 -6.86 -7.94
CA HIS A 36 6.12 -7.50 -8.28
C HIS A 36 5.59 -8.41 -7.17
N HIS A 37 6.17 -8.35 -5.98
CA HIS A 37 5.75 -9.12 -4.80
C HIS A 37 5.51 -8.18 -3.63
N ASP A 38 4.68 -8.63 -2.71
CA ASP A 38 4.33 -7.90 -1.51
C ASP A 38 5.32 -8.24 -0.38
N PHE A 39 5.68 -7.24 0.40
CA PHE A 39 6.53 -7.40 1.57
C PHE A 39 6.15 -6.40 2.66
N TRP A 40 6.48 -6.74 3.90
CA TRP A 40 6.46 -5.81 5.03
C TRP A 40 7.87 -5.52 5.46
N ILE A 41 8.13 -4.26 5.83
CA ILE A 41 9.39 -3.86 6.44
C ILE A 41 9.12 -3.03 7.70
N PHE A 42 9.73 -3.43 8.82
CA PHE A 42 9.64 -2.73 10.09
C PHE A 42 11.00 -2.16 10.47
N ASP A 43 10.99 -0.94 11.01
CA ASP A 43 12.17 -0.22 11.52
C ASP A 43 13.38 -0.22 10.55
N SER A 44 13.11 -0.34 9.25
CA SER A 44 14.10 -0.43 8.17
C SER A 44 15.08 -1.60 8.27
N HIS A 45 14.78 -2.65 9.04
CA HIS A 45 15.68 -3.80 9.19
C HIS A 45 15.01 -5.17 9.36
N GLU A 46 13.72 -5.21 9.72
CA GLU A 46 12.97 -6.47 9.79
C GLU A 46 12.11 -6.62 8.53
N LEU A 47 12.51 -7.52 7.63
CA LEU A 47 11.83 -7.76 6.35
C LEU A 47 11.06 -9.08 6.39
N TYR A 48 9.85 -9.04 5.83
CA TYR A 48 8.98 -10.19 5.70
C TYR A 48 8.34 -10.25 4.30
N ASP A 49 8.55 -11.33 3.58
CA ASP A 49 7.87 -11.57 2.29
C ASP A 49 6.45 -12.06 2.55
N GLN A 50 5.48 -11.53 1.79
CA GLN A 50 4.09 -11.96 1.82
C GLN A 50 3.81 -12.87 0.62
N HIS A 51 3.40 -14.11 0.91
CA HIS A 51 3.15 -15.11 -0.12
C HIS A 51 1.66 -15.25 -0.39
N TYR A 52 1.28 -15.15 -1.66
CA TYR A 52 -0.09 -15.34 -2.13
C TYR A 52 -0.12 -16.37 -3.26
N ALA A 53 -1.16 -17.21 -3.27
CA ALA A 53 -1.46 -18.06 -4.41
C ALA A 53 -1.94 -17.20 -5.60
N PRO A 54 -1.93 -17.75 -6.83
CA PRO A 54 -2.41 -17.03 -8.01
C PRO A 54 -3.86 -16.54 -7.92
N ASP A 55 -4.69 -17.15 -7.06
CA ASP A 55 -6.07 -16.73 -6.80
C ASP A 55 -6.20 -15.66 -5.71
N GLY A 56 -5.08 -15.19 -5.16
CA GLY A 56 -5.02 -14.20 -4.09
C GLY A 56 -5.14 -14.77 -2.67
N THR A 57 -5.20 -16.09 -2.50
CA THR A 57 -5.21 -16.70 -1.17
C THR A 57 -3.88 -16.44 -0.47
N TRP A 58 -3.91 -15.87 0.74
CA TRP A 58 -2.72 -15.68 1.56
C TRP A 58 -2.17 -17.03 2.05
N LEU A 59 -0.90 -17.29 1.74
CA LEU A 59 -0.20 -18.54 2.06
C LEU A 59 0.70 -18.42 3.30
N GLY A 60 1.02 -17.18 3.70
CA GLY A 60 1.79 -16.91 4.90
C GLY A 60 2.84 -15.83 4.70
N THR A 61 3.60 -15.61 5.76
CA THR A 61 4.66 -14.61 5.83
C THR A 61 5.99 -15.29 6.14
N GLU A 62 7.06 -14.92 5.43
CA GLU A 62 8.40 -15.49 5.61
C GLU A 62 9.40 -14.40 6.04
N PRO A 63 10.14 -14.59 7.16
CA PRO A 63 11.18 -13.64 7.56
C PRO A 63 12.39 -13.72 6.63
N VAL A 64 12.90 -12.55 6.22
CA VAL A 64 14.09 -12.43 5.36
C VAL A 64 15.25 -11.86 6.17
N THR A 65 16.34 -12.62 6.26
CA THR A 65 17.55 -12.22 7.02
C THR A 65 18.70 -11.74 6.14
N ASP A 66 18.56 -11.82 4.81
CA ASP A 66 19.57 -11.35 3.87
C ASP A 66 19.66 -9.81 3.88
N PRO A 67 20.80 -9.23 4.31
CA PRO A 67 20.96 -7.77 4.38
C PRO A 67 20.84 -7.09 3.01
N VAL A 68 21.19 -7.75 1.91
CA VAL A 68 21.05 -7.19 0.56
C VAL A 68 19.58 -7.03 0.21
N ARG A 69 18.75 -8.02 0.55
CA ARG A 69 17.31 -7.97 0.33
C ARG A 69 16.64 -6.91 1.20
N ILE A 70 17.06 -6.77 2.45
CA ILE A 70 16.58 -5.72 3.37
C ILE A 70 16.87 -4.32 2.79
N VAL A 71 18.09 -4.09 2.31
CA VAL A 71 18.45 -2.81 1.68
C VAL A 71 17.63 -2.56 0.41
N ALA A 72 17.42 -3.57 -0.43
CA ALA A 72 16.57 -3.45 -1.62
C ALA A 72 15.11 -3.12 -1.28
N ALA A 73 14.57 -3.71 -0.19
CA ALA A 73 13.24 -3.41 0.31
C ALA A 73 13.12 -1.96 0.82
N CYS A 74 14.13 -1.44 1.53
CA CYS A 74 14.21 -0.02 1.90
C CYS A 74 14.20 0.91 0.69
N HIS A 75 14.98 0.59 -0.36
CA HIS A 75 14.96 1.37 -1.60
C HIS A 75 13.59 1.34 -2.30
N SER A 76 12.97 0.16 -2.35
CA SER A 76 11.63 -0.01 -2.93
C SER A 76 10.58 0.79 -2.15
N ARG A 77 10.65 0.80 -0.81
CA ARG A 77 9.80 1.65 0.04
C ARG A 77 9.98 3.13 -0.29
N ASP A 78 11.21 3.61 -0.36
CA ASP A 78 11.49 5.03 -0.60
C ASP A 78 11.01 5.46 -1.99
N ALA A 79 11.19 4.61 -3.02
CA ALA A 79 10.65 4.80 -4.35
C ALA A 79 9.11 4.84 -4.35
N ALA A 80 8.46 3.91 -3.64
CA ALA A 80 7.01 3.87 -3.52
C ALA A 80 6.47 5.13 -2.82
N LEU A 81 7.13 5.60 -1.75
CA LEU A 81 6.76 6.82 -1.04
C LEU A 81 6.90 8.06 -1.92
N HIS A 82 7.98 8.15 -2.71
CA HIS A 82 8.22 9.26 -3.63
C HIS A 82 7.16 9.36 -4.73
N ARG A 83 6.70 8.22 -5.25
CA ARG A 83 5.73 8.14 -6.36
C ARG A 83 4.27 8.19 -5.93
N SER A 84 4.00 7.94 -4.65
CA SER A 84 2.64 7.82 -4.14
C SER A 84 2.08 9.17 -3.67
N LEU A 85 0.75 9.24 -3.61
CA LEU A 85 -0.01 10.32 -2.99
C LEU A 85 -0.69 9.78 -1.72
N PRO A 86 -0.90 10.62 -0.68
CA PRO A 86 -1.74 10.25 0.45
C PRO A 86 -3.12 9.74 -0.03
N TRP A 87 -3.66 8.72 0.64
CA TRP A 87 -4.95 8.12 0.30
C TRP A 87 -6.08 9.16 0.21
N GLN A 88 -6.13 10.11 1.15
CA GLN A 88 -7.13 11.17 1.16
C GLN A 88 -7.08 12.04 -0.11
N ASP A 89 -5.88 12.35 -0.61
CA ASP A 89 -5.70 13.14 -1.83
C ASP A 89 -6.09 12.31 -3.06
N TYR A 90 -5.77 11.02 -3.05
CA TYR A 90 -6.15 10.09 -4.12
C TYR A 90 -7.68 9.94 -4.25
N ILE A 91 -8.40 9.89 -3.13
CA ILE A 91 -9.87 9.83 -3.08
C ILE A 91 -10.51 11.16 -3.44
N ALA A 92 -9.99 12.28 -2.92
CA ALA A 92 -10.54 13.61 -3.18
C ALA A 92 -10.55 13.95 -4.68
N ASN A 93 -9.55 13.47 -5.42
CA ASN A 93 -9.45 13.64 -6.87
C ASN A 93 -10.27 12.61 -7.68
N ARG A 94 -11.05 11.74 -7.02
CA ARG A 94 -11.89 10.69 -7.63
C ARG A 94 -13.30 10.66 -7.02
N PRO A 95 -14.20 11.56 -7.45
CA PRO A 95 -15.56 11.66 -6.93
C PRO A 95 -16.34 10.34 -6.98
N GLU A 96 -16.07 9.50 -7.98
CA GLU A 96 -16.68 8.19 -8.17
C GLU A 96 -16.31 7.16 -7.09
N LEU A 97 -15.14 7.32 -6.45
CA LEU A 97 -14.69 6.53 -5.30
C LEU A 97 -15.11 7.19 -3.99
N ALA A 98 -14.98 8.51 -3.88
CA ALA A 98 -15.31 9.28 -2.68
C ALA A 98 -16.74 9.03 -2.18
N ARG A 99 -17.71 8.88 -3.09
CA ARG A 99 -19.11 8.57 -2.74
C ARG A 99 -19.32 7.24 -1.99
N HIS A 100 -18.31 6.36 -1.97
CA HIS A 100 -18.35 5.07 -1.27
C HIS A 100 -17.53 5.03 0.01
N VAL A 101 -16.83 6.11 0.35
CA VAL A 101 -16.12 6.22 1.62
C VAL A 101 -17.17 6.50 2.71
N PRO A 102 -17.26 5.66 3.76
CA PRO A 102 -18.14 5.94 4.88
C PRO A 102 -17.80 7.28 5.51
N LYS A 103 -18.81 8.12 5.77
CA LYS A 103 -18.62 9.33 6.57
C LYS A 103 -18.29 8.88 8.00
N LEU A 104 -17.02 9.00 8.38
CA LEU A 104 -16.60 8.80 9.76
C LEU A 104 -17.10 10.01 10.54
N GLU A 105 -18.14 9.82 11.35
CA GLU A 105 -18.55 10.78 12.37
C GLU A 105 -17.36 10.98 13.31
N MET A 106 -16.57 12.03 13.09
CA MET A 106 -15.51 12.44 14.00
C MET A 106 -16.18 13.01 15.24
N THR A 107 -16.45 12.16 16.23
CA THR A 107 -16.79 12.62 17.59
C THR A 107 -15.65 13.50 18.09
N SER A 108 -15.95 14.79 18.28
CA SER A 108 -15.09 15.79 18.94
C SER A 108 -14.72 15.41 20.36
#